data_AF-A0A2V1D1Z5-F1
#
_entry.id   AF-A0A2V1D1Z5-F1
#
_cell.length_a   1.000
_cell.length_b   1.000
_cell.length_c   1.000
_cell.angle_alpha   90.00
_cell.angle_beta   90.00
_cell.angle_gamma   90.00
#
_symmetry.space_group_name_H-M   'P 1'
#
loop_
_entity.id
_entity.type
_entity.pdbx_description
1 polymer ?
#
loop_
_entity_poly.entity_id
_entity_poly.type
_entity_poly.pdbx_seq_one_letter_code
_entity_poly.pdbx_strand_id
1 'polypeptide(L)'
;MRFIAILATFPVFNAIALAAGGFIGSCDTCSLLNDHTLECRCQTNNSKNHAVTSLDLNQCITNNNGVLVATPNGDFGGSCSGSRLAGTTLSSNCGSGTTSINLSN
;
A
#
# COMPACT_ATOMS: atom_id res chain seq x y z
N MET A 1 28.39 -0.36 -55.66
CA MET A 1 28.28 -0.18 -54.19
C MET A 1 26.81 -0.40 -53.84
N ARG A 2 26.46 -1.58 -53.31
CA ARG A 2 25.08 -1.89 -52.92
C ARG A 2 24.99 -1.77 -51.40
N PHE A 3 24.32 -0.73 -50.93
CA PHE A 3 24.02 -0.54 -49.51
C PHE A 3 22.83 -1.43 -49.14
N ILE A 4 23.06 -2.44 -48.30
CA ILE A 4 22.00 -3.27 -47.71
C ILE A 4 21.61 -2.63 -46.38
N ALA A 5 20.44 -2.01 -46.34
CA ALA A 5 19.86 -1.48 -45.10
C ALA A 5 19.25 -2.64 -44.30
N ILE A 6 19.88 -3.02 -43.20
CA ILE A 6 19.34 -4.00 -42.26
C ILE A 6 18.31 -3.27 -41.40
N LEU A 7 17.02 -3.51 -41.66
CA LEU A 7 15.95 -3.08 -40.76
C LEU A 7 16.04 -3.90 -39.46
N ALA A 8 16.59 -3.30 -38.41
CA ALA A 8 16.46 -3.82 -37.06
C ALA A 8 15.02 -3.59 -36.60
N THR A 9 14.20 -4.64 -36.57
CA THR A 9 12.88 -4.61 -35.94
C THR A 9 13.06 -4.63 -34.43
N PHE A 10 12.95 -3.46 -33.80
CA PHE A 10 12.97 -3.35 -32.35
C PHE A 10 11.65 -3.91 -31.78
N PRO A 11 11.69 -4.90 -30.86
CA PRO A 11 10.49 -5.35 -30.18
C PRO A 11 9.93 -4.20 -29.33
N VAL A 12 8.70 -3.77 -29.64
CA VAL A 12 7.92 -2.87 -28.78
C VAL A 12 7.53 -3.64 -27.53
N PHE A 13 8.34 -3.51 -26.48
CA PHE A 13 7.95 -3.91 -25.14
C PHE A 13 6.85 -2.95 -24.65
N ASN A 14 5.59 -3.38 -24.75
CA ASN A 14 4.50 -2.77 -24.01
C ASN A 14 4.72 -3.10 -22.53
N ALA A 15 5.41 -2.22 -21.81
CA ALA A 15 5.37 -2.21 -20.37
C ALA A 15 3.93 -1.87 -19.97
N ILE A 16 3.14 -2.87 -19.55
CA ILE A 16 1.95 -2.61 -18.78
C ILE A 16 2.48 -1.99 -17.48
N ALA A 17 2.38 -0.67 -17.36
CA ALA A 17 2.54 -0.02 -16.09
C ALA A 17 1.41 -0.56 -15.21
N LEU A 18 1.69 -1.64 -14.46
CA LEU A 18 0.91 -1.97 -13.29
C LEU A 18 1.06 -0.72 -12.43
N ALA A 19 0.04 0.14 -12.43
CA ALA A 19 0.05 1.26 -11.52
C ALA A 19 0.14 0.63 -10.14
N ALA A 20 1.33 0.61 -9.54
CA ALA A 20 1.56 0.34 -8.12
C ALA A 20 0.98 1.49 -7.28
N GLY A 21 -0.13 2.08 -7.75
CA GLY A 21 -0.91 3.07 -7.09
C GLY A 21 -1.85 2.33 -6.18
N GLY A 22 -1.35 1.98 -4.99
CA GLY A 22 -2.24 1.75 -3.86
C GLY A 22 -3.10 3.00 -3.58
N PHE A 23 -3.77 3.04 -2.45
CA PHE A 23 -4.69 4.13 -2.11
C PHE A 23 -4.06 5.54 -2.23
N ILE A 24 -2.73 5.68 -2.08
CA ILE A 24 -1.98 6.94 -2.25
C ILE A 24 -2.14 7.59 -3.64
N GLY A 25 -2.54 6.84 -4.68
CA GLY A 25 -2.81 7.41 -6.00
C GLY A 25 -4.06 8.27 -6.05
N SER A 26 -5.02 8.00 -5.16
CA SER A 26 -6.28 8.74 -5.02
C SER A 26 -6.43 9.45 -3.68
N CYS A 27 -5.55 9.20 -2.71
CA CYS A 27 -5.64 9.71 -1.35
C CYS A 27 -4.40 10.53 -0.99
N ASP A 28 -4.60 11.66 -0.31
CA ASP A 28 -3.52 12.62 -0.05
C ASP A 28 -3.22 12.84 1.44
N THR A 29 -4.24 12.78 2.30
CA THR A 29 -4.10 12.98 3.74
C THR A 29 -4.48 11.69 4.45
N CYS A 30 -3.49 10.91 4.89
CA CYS A 30 -3.71 9.65 5.59
C CYS A 30 -3.07 9.67 6.98
N SER A 31 -3.80 9.15 7.96
CA SER A 31 -3.38 9.06 9.35
C SER A 31 -3.78 7.71 9.94
N LEU A 32 -3.06 7.30 10.98
CA LEU A 32 -3.41 6.12 11.77
C LEU A 32 -4.09 6.59 13.06
N LEU A 33 -5.34 6.18 13.25
CA LEU A 33 -6.14 6.45 14.44
C LEU A 33 -6.18 5.19 15.31
N ASN A 34 -6.09 5.38 16.63
CA ASN A 34 -6.17 4.30 17.62
C ASN A 34 -5.23 3.11 17.33
N ASP A 35 -4.07 3.35 16.70
CA ASP A 35 -3.06 2.35 16.32
C ASP A 35 -3.47 1.28 15.29
N HIS A 36 -4.73 1.25 14.82
CA HIS A 36 -5.20 0.24 13.87
C HIS A 36 -6.18 0.75 12.80
N THR A 37 -6.75 1.95 12.94
CA THR A 37 -7.67 2.48 11.93
C THR A 37 -6.94 3.41 10.97
N LEU A 38 -6.85 3.03 9.70
CA LEU A 38 -6.34 3.91 8.66
C LEU A 38 -7.45 4.86 8.23
N GLU A 39 -7.29 6.15 8.48
CA GLU A 39 -8.17 7.20 7.95
C GLU A 39 -7.46 7.92 6.81
N CYS A 40 -8.13 8.06 5.68
CA CYS A 40 -7.60 8.73 4.50
C CYS A 40 -8.63 9.67 3.88
N ARG A 41 -8.17 10.81 3.38
CA ARG A 41 -8.91 11.68 2.47
C ARG A 41 -8.63 11.24 1.04
N CYS A 42 -9.65 10.75 0.35
CA CYS A 42 -9.54 10.13 -0.97
C CYS A 42 -10.46 10.79 -1.99
N GLN A 43 -10.02 10.86 -3.24
CA GLN A 43 -10.77 11.35 -4.37
C GLN A 43 -11.97 10.45 -4.64
N THR A 44 -13.13 11.06 -4.80
CA THR A 44 -14.35 10.36 -5.21
C THR A 44 -14.44 10.30 -6.74
N ASN A 45 -15.34 9.46 -7.27
CA ASN A 45 -15.54 9.29 -8.73
C ASN A 45 -15.75 10.60 -9.50
N ASN A 46 -16.25 11.65 -8.85
CA ASN A 46 -16.20 13.01 -9.37
C ASN A 46 -14.88 13.65 -8.91
N SER A 47 -13.86 13.62 -9.77
CA SER A 47 -12.46 13.99 -9.52
C SER A 47 -12.17 15.31 -8.79
N LYS A 48 -13.18 16.16 -8.55
CA LYS A 48 -13.09 17.41 -7.80
C LYS A 48 -13.40 17.28 -6.31
N ASN A 49 -14.04 16.19 -5.90
CA ASN A 49 -14.49 15.98 -4.52
C ASN A 49 -13.65 14.91 -3.83
N HIS A 50 -13.33 15.14 -2.57
CA HIS A 50 -12.70 14.16 -1.71
C HIS A 50 -13.64 13.78 -0.58
N ALA A 51 -13.60 12.51 -0.19
CA ALA A 51 -14.29 12.00 0.99
C ALA A 51 -13.26 11.47 1.98
N VAL A 52 -13.56 11.61 3.27
CA VAL A 52 -12.82 10.90 4.32
C VAL A 52 -13.36 9.48 4.40
N THR A 53 -12.46 8.52 4.36
CA THR A 53 -12.76 7.09 4.46
C THR A 53 -11.86 6.46 5.50
N SER A 54 -12.39 5.52 6.27
CA SER A 54 -11.62 4.76 7.25
C SER A 54 -11.66 3.27 6.96
N LEU A 55 -10.56 2.60 7.28
CA LEU A 55 -10.40 1.15 7.20
C LEU A 55 -9.80 0.65 8.51
N ASP A 56 -10.46 -0.32 9.13
CA ASP A 56 -9.88 -1.03 10.27
C ASP A 56 -8.85 -2.05 9.79
N LEU A 57 -7.57 -1.78 10.04
CA LEU A 57 -6.47 -2.65 9.61
C LEU A 57 -6.45 -3.99 10.35
N ASN A 58 -7.15 -4.14 11.48
CA ASN A 58 -7.35 -5.45 12.11
C ASN A 58 -8.12 -6.42 11.20
N GLN A 59 -8.90 -5.91 10.26
CA GLN A 59 -9.58 -6.76 9.28
C GLN A 59 -8.66 -7.26 8.16
N CYS A 60 -7.45 -6.69 8.04
CA CYS A 60 -6.57 -6.91 6.90
C CYS A 60 -5.16 -7.37 7.26
N ILE A 61 -4.73 -7.20 8.51
CA ILE A 61 -3.34 -7.43 8.94
C ILE A 61 -3.33 -8.30 10.19
N THR A 62 -2.46 -9.29 10.19
CA THR A 62 -2.19 -10.17 11.32
C THR A 62 -0.74 -10.05 11.78
N ASN A 63 -0.51 -10.41 13.04
CA ASN A 63 0.82 -10.68 13.57
C ASN A 63 1.15 -12.17 13.41
N ASN A 64 2.01 -12.51 12.46
CA ASN A 64 2.48 -13.86 12.28
C ASN A 64 3.89 -14.01 12.87
N ASN A 65 3.99 -14.50 14.10
CA ASN A 65 5.25 -14.73 14.82
C ASN A 65 6.18 -13.50 14.85
N GLY A 66 5.63 -12.32 15.14
CA GLY A 66 6.38 -11.07 15.22
C GLY A 66 6.52 -10.32 13.89
N VAL A 67 5.88 -10.79 12.83
CA VAL A 67 5.91 -10.18 11.49
C VAL A 67 4.50 -9.77 11.06
N LEU A 68 4.34 -8.54 10.58
CA LEU A 68 3.06 -8.08 10.01
C LEU A 68 2.85 -8.75 8.64
N VAL A 69 1.69 -9.39 8.47
CA VAL A 69 1.30 -10.06 7.23
C VAL A 69 -0.12 -9.65 6.86
N ALA A 70 -0.37 -9.41 5.58
CA ALA A 70 -1.71 -9.13 5.07
C ALA A 70 -2.54 -10.43 5.05
N THR A 71 -3.55 -10.50 5.91
CA THR A 71 -4.46 -11.64 6.05
C THR A 71 -5.84 -11.14 6.47
N PRO A 72 -6.93 -11.61 5.86
CA PRO A 72 -8.29 -11.27 6.31
C PRO A 72 -8.51 -11.64 7.78
N ASN A 73 -9.19 -10.77 8.53
CA ASN A 73 -9.51 -10.95 9.96
C ASN A 73 -8.26 -11.21 10.82
N GLY A 74 -7.18 -10.47 10.57
CA GLY A 74 -5.88 -10.74 11.16
C GLY A 74 -5.66 -10.27 12.60
N ASP A 75 -6.39 -9.24 13.03
CA ASP A 75 -6.36 -8.67 14.39
C ASP A 75 -4.95 -8.35 14.95
N PHE A 76 -4.07 -7.76 14.15
CA PHE A 76 -2.72 -7.44 14.60
C PHE A 76 -2.71 -6.50 15.83
N GLY A 77 -3.68 -5.60 15.95
CA GLY A 77 -3.79 -4.65 17.07
C GLY A 77 -3.97 -5.32 18.43
N GLY A 78 -4.46 -6.56 18.48
CA GLY A 78 -4.54 -7.35 19.72
C GLY A 78 -3.19 -7.86 20.24
N SER A 79 -2.15 -7.86 19.41
CA SER A 79 -0.83 -8.44 19.74
C SER A 79 0.38 -7.58 19.38
N CYS A 80 0.17 -6.46 18.70
CA CYS A 80 1.18 -5.46 18.39
C CYS A 80 0.88 -4.14 19.09
N SER A 81 1.90 -3.30 19.27
CA SER A 81 1.77 -2.01 19.96
C SER A 81 2.69 -0.94 19.36
N GLY A 82 2.33 0.32 19.60
CA GLY A 82 3.08 1.45 19.08
C GLY A 82 3.09 1.45 17.56
N SER A 83 1.90 1.30 16.96
CA SER A 83 1.75 1.34 15.52
C SER A 83 1.95 2.77 15.01
N ARG A 84 2.51 2.89 13.81
CA ARG A 84 2.79 4.20 13.20
C ARG A 84 2.79 4.06 11.68
N LEU A 85 2.18 5.03 11.03
CA LEU A 85 2.09 5.13 9.59
C LEU A 85 3.09 6.15 9.08
N ALA A 86 3.94 5.74 8.13
CA ALA A 86 4.84 6.62 7.40
C ALA A 86 4.63 6.41 5.89
N GLY A 87 3.95 7.35 5.24
CA GLY A 87 3.50 7.17 3.85
C GLY A 87 2.51 6.00 3.76
N THR A 88 2.88 4.96 3.01
CA THR A 88 2.07 3.73 2.88
C THR A 88 2.58 2.59 3.75
N THR A 89 3.61 2.83 4.56
CA THR A 89 4.23 1.80 5.39
C THR A 89 3.67 1.87 6.81
N LEU A 90 2.99 0.81 7.23
CA LEU A 90 2.64 0.58 8.63
C LEU A 90 3.82 -0.08 9.33
N SER A 91 4.25 0.48 10.45
CA SER A 91 5.25 -0.13 11.33
C SER A 91 4.64 -0.35 12.72
N SER A 92 4.86 -1.51 13.32
CA SER A 92 4.36 -1.83 14.66
C SER A 92 5.32 -2.77 15.40
N ASN A 93 5.33 -2.74 16.73
CA ASN A 93 6.09 -3.69 17.53
C ASN A 93 5.21 -4.89 17.86
N CYS A 94 5.58 -6.06 17.36
CA CYS A 94 4.79 -7.28 17.46
C CYS A 94 5.44 -8.35 18.36
N GLY A 95 6.20 -7.92 19.37
CA GLY A 95 6.86 -8.77 20.38
C GLY A 95 8.33 -9.08 20.07
N SER A 96 8.65 -9.52 18.85
CA SER A 96 10.03 -9.80 18.41
C SER A 96 10.80 -8.57 17.94
N GLY A 97 10.18 -7.39 17.98
CA GLY A 97 10.73 -6.13 17.49
C GLY A 97 9.73 -5.36 16.62
N THR A 98 10.19 -4.23 16.08
CA THR A 98 9.42 -3.46 15.10
C THR A 98 9.48 -4.14 13.75
N THR A 99 8.32 -4.40 13.17
CA THR A 99 8.16 -4.93 11.82
C THR A 99 7.29 -3.97 11.01
N SER A 100 7.41 -4.04 9.68
CA SER A 100 6.74 -3.10 8.78
C SER A 100 6.13 -3.81 7.58
N ILE A 101 4.97 -3.30 7.14
CA ILE A 101 4.27 -3.76 5.94
C ILE A 101 3.87 -2.55 5.08
N ASN A 102 4.00 -2.69 3.76
CA ASN A 102 3.53 -1.69 2.81
C ASN A 102 2.07 -1.97 2.45
N LEU A 103 1.18 -1.03 2.74
CA LEU A 103 -0.27 -1.13 2.53
C LEU A 103 -0.70 -0.90 1.07
N SER A 104 0.24 -0.63 0.17
CA SER A 104 0.00 -0.39 -1.26
C SER A 104 0.47 -1.53 -2.18
N ASN A 105 0.89 -2.68 -1.63
CA ASN A 105 1.28 -3.88 -2.39
C ASN A 105 0.33 -5.05 -2.13
#